data_AF-A0A6A5RCA7-F1
#
_entry.id   AF-A0A6A5RCA7-F1
#
_cell.length_a   1.000
_cell.length_b   1.000
_cell.length_c   1.000
_cell.angle_alpha   90.00
_cell.angle_beta   90.00
_cell.angle_gamma   90.00
#
_symmetry.space_group_name_H-M   'P 1'
#
loop_
_entity.id
_entity.type
_entity.pdbx_description
1 polymer ?
#
loop_
_entity_poly.entity_id
_entity_poly.type
_entity_poly.pdbx_seq_one_letter_code
_entity_poly.pdbx_strand_id
1 'polypeptide(L)'
;MAGISARTSAIRFRLFGIASKARWDLLRADLYNSDYLVGYRDENWHEQMGKLSAGEGMRYAYDPISESNTVHRKSSTLALNDCMTTVTSPAGGALASDGMSIEQI
;
A
#
# COMPACT_ATOMS: atom_id res chain seq x y z
N MET A 1 -5.40 2.22 -11.56
CA MET A 1 -4.97 1.78 -12.91
C MET A 1 -3.44 1.60 -12.98
N ALA A 2 -2.79 1.06 -11.94
CA ALA A 2 -1.35 0.85 -11.99
C ALA A 2 -0.99 -0.26 -12.99
N GLY A 3 -1.60 -1.45 -12.86
CA GLY A 3 -1.28 -2.64 -13.66
C GLY A 3 -1.34 -2.44 -15.18
N ILE A 4 -2.33 -1.70 -15.69
CA ILE A 4 -2.42 -1.36 -17.11
C ILE A 4 -1.27 -0.43 -17.55
N SER A 5 -0.94 0.58 -16.73
CA SER A 5 0.17 1.49 -16.99
C SER A 5 1.53 0.76 -17.04
N ALA A 6 1.71 -0.27 -16.20
CA ALA A 6 2.88 -1.16 -16.22
C ALA A 6 3.12 -1.72 -17.62
N ARG A 7 2.07 -2.27 -18.22
CA ARG A 7 2.14 -2.99 -19.49
C ARG A 7 2.58 -2.10 -20.65
N THR A 8 2.31 -0.81 -20.53
CA THR A 8 2.73 0.20 -21.52
C THR A 8 4.10 0.83 -21.22
N SER A 9 4.69 0.55 -20.06
CA SER A 9 5.98 1.09 -19.64
C SER A 9 7.09 0.02 -19.70
N ALA A 10 8.34 0.42 -19.95
CA ALA A 10 9.49 -0.46 -19.79
C ALA A 10 9.83 -0.76 -18.32
N ILE A 11 9.08 -0.17 -17.38
CA ILE A 11 9.31 -0.28 -15.94
C ILE A 11 8.53 -1.48 -15.42
N ARG A 12 9.26 -2.47 -14.92
CA ARG A 12 8.67 -3.58 -14.17
C ARG A 12 8.44 -3.14 -12.73
N PHE A 13 7.20 -3.23 -12.26
CA PHE A 13 6.88 -3.06 -10.85
C PHE A 13 6.13 -4.28 -10.32
N ARG A 14 6.19 -4.47 -9.01
CA ARG A 14 5.41 -5.47 -8.27
C ARG A 14 4.32 -4.73 -7.51
N LEU A 15 3.07 -5.15 -7.66
CA LEU A 15 1.93 -4.58 -6.96
C LEU A 15 1.57 -5.43 -5.73
N PHE A 16 1.60 -4.78 -4.58
CA PHE A 16 1.23 -5.39 -3.30
C PHE A 16 -0.09 -4.79 -2.82
N GLY A 17 -1.06 -5.64 -2.49
CA GLY A 17 -2.37 -5.22 -2.01
C GLY A 17 -2.65 -5.71 -0.59
N ILE A 18 -3.28 -4.86 0.19
CA ILE A 18 -3.77 -5.19 1.53
C ILE A 18 -5.30 -5.17 1.47
N ALA A 19 -5.94 -6.33 1.59
CA ALA A 19 -7.38 -6.45 1.42
C ALA A 19 -7.97 -7.63 2.19
N SER A 20 -9.30 -7.65 2.34
CA SER A 20 -9.99 -8.86 2.80
C SER A 20 -9.88 -9.97 1.73
N LYS A 21 -9.78 -11.23 2.18
CA LYS A 21 -9.66 -12.39 1.29
C LYS A 21 -10.80 -12.49 0.27
N ALA A 22 -12.00 -12.04 0.64
CA ALA A 22 -13.17 -11.98 -0.25
C ALA A 22 -12.97 -11.11 -1.50
N ARG A 23 -11.96 -10.21 -1.52
CA ARG A 23 -11.65 -9.34 -2.66
C ARG A 23 -10.45 -9.82 -3.47
N TRP A 24 -9.81 -10.93 -3.09
CA TRP A 24 -8.54 -11.33 -3.71
C TRP A 24 -8.68 -11.72 -5.18
N ASP A 25 -9.76 -12.43 -5.54
CA ASP A 25 -10.00 -12.80 -6.93
C ASP A 25 -10.19 -11.57 -7.83
N LEU A 26 -10.91 -10.55 -7.32
CA LEU A 26 -11.04 -9.26 -8.00
C LEU A 26 -9.68 -8.58 -8.16
N LEU A 27 -8.84 -8.55 -7.11
CA LEU A 27 -7.55 -7.84 -7.12
C LEU A 27 -6.47 -8.54 -7.95
N ARG A 28 -6.62 -9.85 -8.20
CA ARG A 28 -5.78 -10.62 -9.13
C ARG A 28 -6.26 -10.51 -10.58
N ALA A 29 -7.50 -10.10 -10.81
CA ALA A 29 -8.02 -9.92 -12.17
C ALA A 29 -7.19 -8.89 -12.95
N ASP A 30 -7.23 -9.00 -14.27
CA ASP A 30 -6.28 -8.35 -15.17
C ASP A 30 -6.18 -6.81 -14.98
N LEU A 31 -7.29 -6.15 -14.62
CA LEU A 31 -7.34 -4.71 -14.38
C LEU A 31 -6.46 -4.24 -13.20
N TYR A 32 -6.41 -5.06 -12.15
CA TYR A 32 -5.70 -4.75 -10.91
C TYR A 32 -4.34 -5.43 -10.89
N ASN A 33 -4.28 -6.71 -11.30
CA ASN A 33 -3.06 -7.51 -11.45
C ASN A 33 -2.13 -7.41 -10.24
N SER A 34 -2.67 -7.60 -9.04
CA SER A 34 -1.88 -7.59 -7.80
C SER A 34 -1.02 -8.85 -7.74
N ASP A 35 0.30 -8.68 -7.70
CA ASP A 35 1.26 -9.79 -7.59
C ASP A 35 1.19 -10.45 -6.21
N TYR A 36 1.01 -9.64 -5.16
CA TYR A 36 0.99 -10.08 -3.78
C TYR A 36 -0.21 -9.51 -3.04
N LEU A 37 -0.85 -10.35 -2.22
CA LEU A 37 -1.99 -9.94 -1.40
C LEU A 37 -1.82 -10.45 0.03
N VAL A 38 -2.04 -9.54 0.98
CA VAL A 38 -2.06 -9.84 2.42
C VAL A 38 -3.41 -9.45 3.04
N GLY A 39 -3.78 -10.11 4.13
CA GLY A 39 -5.05 -9.86 4.80
C GLY A 39 -5.03 -8.53 5.57
N TYR A 40 -5.96 -7.62 5.28
CA TYR A 40 -6.06 -6.34 6.01
C TYR A 40 -6.23 -6.50 7.53
N ARG A 41 -6.97 -7.54 7.94
CA ARG A 41 -7.21 -7.85 9.35
C ARG A 41 -6.10 -8.69 9.99
N ASP A 42 -5.11 -9.15 9.22
CA ASP A 42 -3.98 -9.91 9.79
C ASP A 42 -3.04 -8.93 10.47
N GLU A 43 -2.86 -9.04 11.78
CA GLU A 43 -2.08 -8.06 12.56
C GLU A 43 -0.64 -7.90 12.05
N ASN A 44 -0.08 -8.98 11.49
CA ASN A 44 1.31 -9.07 11.01
C ASN A 44 1.43 -8.86 9.49
N TRP A 45 0.43 -8.26 8.83
CA TRP A 45 0.48 -8.05 7.37
C TRP A 45 1.72 -7.24 6.92
N HIS A 46 2.19 -6.30 7.75
CA HIS A 46 3.35 -5.45 7.47
C HIS A 46 4.66 -6.25 7.45
N GLU A 47 4.83 -7.21 8.36
CA GLU A 47 5.95 -8.15 8.32
C GLU A 47 5.90 -9.07 7.09
N GLN A 48 4.70 -9.49 6.70
CA GLN A 48 4.51 -10.30 5.49
C GLN A 48 4.94 -9.51 4.24
N MET A 49 4.60 -8.22 4.16
CA MET A 49 5.04 -7.34 3.07
C MET A 49 6.57 -7.20 3.04
N GLY A 50 7.22 -7.09 4.21
CA GLY A 50 8.68 -7.11 4.31
C GLY A 50 9.29 -8.40 3.76
N LYS A 51 8.71 -9.56 4.09
CA LYS A 51 9.17 -10.86 3.55
C LYS A 51 8.95 -10.98 2.04
N LEU A 52 7.78 -10.58 1.55
CA LEU A 52 7.43 -10.66 0.12
C LEU A 52 8.24 -9.68 -0.74
N SER A 53 8.74 -8.60 -0.15
CA SER A 53 9.70 -7.68 -0.79
C SER A 53 11.17 -8.09 -0.60
N ALA A 54 11.45 -9.26 -0.04
CA ALA A 54 12.80 -9.72 0.29
C ALA A 54 13.59 -8.72 1.19
N GLY A 55 12.88 -7.95 2.01
CA GLY A 55 13.45 -6.93 2.89
C GLY A 55 13.74 -5.58 2.22
N GLU A 56 13.47 -5.42 0.92
CA GLU A 56 13.70 -4.16 0.20
C GLU A 56 12.73 -3.06 0.64
N GLY A 57 11.53 -3.42 1.07
CA GLY A 57 10.47 -2.46 1.41
C GLY A 57 9.75 -1.91 0.18
N MET A 58 8.77 -1.05 0.44
CA MET A 58 7.91 -0.45 -0.57
C MET A 58 8.48 0.89 -1.03
N ARG A 59 8.66 1.03 -2.35
CA ARG A 59 9.12 2.29 -2.95
C ARG A 59 8.04 3.37 -3.01
N TYR A 60 6.79 2.93 -3.11
CA TYR A 60 5.61 3.79 -3.07
C TYR A 60 4.54 3.09 -2.25
N ALA A 61 3.90 3.82 -1.36
CA ALA A 61 2.69 3.36 -0.68
C ALA A 61 1.54 4.35 -0.91
N TYR A 62 0.34 3.80 -1.11
CA TYR A 62 -0.88 4.59 -1.27
C TYR A 62 -1.89 4.15 -0.22
N ASP A 63 -2.28 5.08 0.67
CA ASP A 63 -3.25 4.83 1.73
C ASP A 63 -4.53 5.68 1.54
N PRO A 64 -5.62 5.09 1.05
CA PRO A 64 -6.90 5.78 0.95
C PRO A 64 -7.82 5.60 2.17
N ILE A 65 -7.45 4.77 3.15
CA ILE A 65 -8.30 4.44 4.30
C ILE A 65 -7.96 5.33 5.47
N SER A 66 -6.66 5.54 5.73
CA SER A 66 -6.18 6.48 6.74
C SER A 66 -6.92 6.31 8.08
N GLU A 67 -6.86 5.12 8.67
CA GLU A 67 -7.51 4.84 9.96
C GLU A 67 -6.44 4.49 11.02
N SER A 68 -6.32 5.33 12.04
CA SER A 68 -5.56 5.08 13.28
C SER A 68 -4.17 4.46 13.05
N ASN A 69 -3.88 3.29 13.65
CA ASN A 69 -2.58 2.61 13.63
C ASN A 69 -2.19 2.06 12.23
N THR A 70 -3.09 2.10 11.25
CA THR A 70 -2.78 1.58 9.90
C THR A 70 -1.82 2.47 9.13
N VAL A 71 -1.79 3.78 9.41
CA VAL A 71 -0.82 4.72 8.79
C VAL A 71 0.59 4.37 9.22
N HIS A 72 0.83 4.20 10.53
CA HIS A 72 2.14 3.82 11.07
C HIS A 72 2.61 2.45 10.54
N ARG A 73 1.71 1.47 10.45
CA ARG A 73 2.07 0.16 9.89
C ARG A 73 2.38 0.21 8.39
N LYS A 74 1.78 1.13 7.64
CA LYS A 74 2.08 1.32 6.20
C LYS A 74 3.40 2.04 6.01
N SER A 75 3.66 3.10 6.77
CA SER A 75 4.96 3.78 6.72
C SER A 75 6.10 2.85 7.11
N SER A 76 5.90 1.92 8.05
CA SER A 76 6.92 0.93 8.42
C SER A 76 7.22 -0.10 7.33
N THR A 77 6.43 -0.17 6.25
CA THR A 77 6.74 -1.02 5.09
C THR A 77 7.55 -0.30 4.03
N LEU A 78 7.76 1.02 4.14
CA LEU A 78 8.51 1.80 3.17
C LEU A 78 9.99 1.43 3.18
N ALA A 79 10.58 1.47 2.00
CA ALA A 79 12.02 1.48 1.85
C ALA A 79 12.61 2.82 2.33
N LEU A 80 13.91 2.85 2.61
CA LEU A 80 14.60 4.04 3.10
C LEU A 80 14.56 5.17 2.05
N ASN A 81 14.11 6.36 2.45
CA ASN A 81 13.94 7.56 1.60
C ASN A 81 12.83 7.49 0.54
N ASP A 82 11.89 6.56 0.67
CA ASP A 82 10.75 6.44 -0.24
C ASP A 82 9.47 7.09 0.29
N CYS A 83 8.47 7.21 -0.57
CA CYS A 83 7.33 8.09 -0.35
C CYS A 83 6.02 7.31 -0.13
N MET A 84 5.18 7.81 0.77
CA MET A 84 3.80 7.38 0.92
C MET A 84 2.87 8.56 0.74
N THR A 85 1.83 8.38 -0.07
CA THR A 85 0.74 9.34 -0.18
C THR A 85 -0.47 8.79 0.55
N THR A 86 -0.97 9.60 1.47
CA THR A 86 -2.15 9.29 2.28
C THR A 86 -3.27 10.21 1.84
N VAL A 87 -4.39 9.64 1.39
CA VAL A 87 -5.60 10.39 1.04
C VAL A 87 -6.62 10.12 2.14
N THR A 88 -6.95 11.18 2.90
CA THR A 88 -7.94 11.13 3.98
C THR A 88 -9.03 12.15 3.68
N SER A 89 -10.29 11.78 3.92
CA SER A 89 -11.33 12.79 4.06
C SER A 89 -11.28 13.35 5.49
N PRO A 90 -11.63 14.64 5.73
CA PRO A 90 -11.74 15.20 7.08
C PRO A 90 -12.66 14.38 8.01
N ALA A 91 -13.62 13.63 7.45
CA ALA A 91 -14.50 12.74 8.19
C ALA A 91 -13.83 11.43 8.66
N GLY A 92 -12.67 11.05 8.11
CA GLY A 92 -11.94 9.81 8.41
C GLY A 92 -11.00 9.89 9.63
N GLY A 93 -10.77 11.09 10.19
CA GLY A 93 -10.15 11.24 11.50
C GLY A 93 -8.66 10.89 11.64
N ALA A 94 -7.91 10.64 10.57
CA ALA A 94 -6.47 10.39 10.66
C ALA A 94 -5.64 11.67 10.51
N LEU A 95 -5.21 12.23 11.64
CA LEU A 95 -4.11 13.18 11.70
C LEU A 95 -3.22 12.88 12.89
N ALA A 96 -2.20 12.04 12.64
CA ALA A 96 -0.91 12.06 13.30
C ALA A 96 0.07 11.27 12.43
N SER A 97 0.75 11.94 11.49
CA SER A 97 1.93 11.39 10.82
C SER A 97 3.14 12.21 11.27
N ASP A 98 3.84 11.72 12.29
CA ASP A 98 5.08 12.36 12.73
C ASP A 98 6.11 12.27 11.59
N GLY A 99 6.44 13.43 11.00
CA GLY A 99 7.55 13.59 10.07
C GLY A 99 7.30 13.31 8.58
N MET A 100 6.04 13.17 8.13
CA MET A 100 5.73 12.98 6.71
C MET A 100 5.11 14.23 6.08
N SER A 101 5.54 14.59 4.87
CA SER A 101 4.90 15.62 4.06
C SER A 101 3.53 15.13 3.57
N ILE A 102 2.46 15.61 4.19
CA ILE A 102 1.09 15.34 3.74
C ILE A 102 0.74 16.38 2.66
N GLU A 103 0.46 15.93 1.44
CA GLU A 103 -0.19 16.74 0.41
C GLU A 103 -1.67 16.39 0.36
N GLN A 104 -2.54 17.38 0.64
CA GLN A 104 -3.99 17.24 0.59
C GLN A 104 -4.46 17.54 -0.84
N ILE A 105 -5.24 16.62 -1.42
CA ILE A 105 -5.91 16.79 -2.72
C ILE A 105 -7.40 16.97 -2.48
#